data_AF-A0ABD0KTI6-F1
#
_entry.id   AF-A0ABD0KTI6-F1
#
_cell.length_a   1.000
_cell.length_b   1.000
_cell.length_c   1.000
_cell.angle_alpha   90.00
_cell.angle_beta   90.00
_cell.angle_gamma   90.00
#
_symmetry.space_group_name_H-M   'P 1'
#
loop_
_entity.id
_entity.type
_entity.pdbx_description
1 polymer ?
#
loop_
_entity_poly.entity_id
_entity_poly.type
_entity_poly.pdbx_seq_one_letter_code
_entity_poly.pdbx_strand_id
1 'polypeptide(L)'
;MRTECTTLGSNFMEFPYRYLANHNQETSFSTPLDDCKDACLAATSYTCRTAEFRVDDYCLLSDETALTVDPADYRTATSSTNITSFQRTCLDKF
;
A
#
# COMPACT_ATOMS: atom_id res chain seq x y z
N MET A 1 -6.85 -10.94 18.51
CA MET A 1 -5.39 -11.00 18.29
C MET A 1 -5.13 -10.43 16.91
N ARG A 2 -4.44 -9.29 16.82
CA ARG A 2 -3.88 -8.83 15.55
C ARG A 2 -2.74 -9.80 15.23
N THR A 3 -2.84 -10.54 14.13
CA THR A 3 -1.73 -11.33 13.63
C THR A 3 -0.74 -10.32 13.04
N GLU A 4 0.24 -9.89 13.84
CA GLU A 4 1.27 -8.99 13.35
C GLU A 4 2.16 -9.74 12.37
N CYS A 5 2.13 -9.31 11.11
CA CYS A 5 3.05 -9.82 10.11
C CYS A 5 4.45 -9.25 10.37
N THR A 6 5.36 -10.10 10.80
CA THR A 6 6.75 -9.77 11.14
C THR A 6 7.68 -9.90 9.94
N THR A 7 7.42 -10.85 9.04
CA THR A 7 8.21 -11.06 7.81
C THR A 7 7.41 -10.68 6.58
N LEU A 8 7.82 -9.61 5.90
CA LEU A 8 7.21 -9.17 4.64
C LEU A 8 8.06 -9.60 3.45
N GLY A 9 7.40 -10.11 2.41
CA GLY A 9 8.02 -10.39 1.12
C GLY A 9 8.25 -9.12 0.30
N SER A 10 8.94 -9.27 -0.83
CA SER A 10 9.07 -8.23 -1.87
C SER A 10 7.93 -8.27 -2.90
N ASN A 11 7.09 -9.30 -2.85
CA ASN A 11 5.93 -9.44 -3.73
C ASN A 11 4.74 -8.65 -3.18
N PHE A 12 3.90 -8.19 -4.09
CA PHE A 12 2.70 -7.42 -3.78
C PHE A 12 1.45 -8.15 -4.28
N MET A 13 0.43 -8.21 -3.44
CA MET A 13 -0.93 -8.54 -3.84
C MET A 13 -1.63 -7.27 -4.33
N GLU A 14 -2.25 -7.36 -5.50
CA GLU A 14 -2.91 -6.24 -6.15
C GLU A 14 -4.41 -6.20 -5.81
N PHE A 15 -4.89 -5.01 -5.45
CA PHE A 15 -6.30 -4.73 -5.17
C PHE A 15 -6.75 -3.53 -6.02
N PRO A 16 -7.26 -3.79 -7.24
CA PRO A 16 -7.73 -2.74 -8.13
C PRO A 16 -8.89 -1.96 -7.51
N TYR A 17 -8.91 -0.64 -7.71
CA TYR A 17 -9.94 0.26 -7.19
C TYR A 17 -10.10 0.23 -5.67
N ARG A 18 -9.06 -0.14 -4.93
CA ARG A 18 -9.07 -0.16 -3.45
C ARG A 18 -7.92 0.67 -2.91
N TYR A 19 -8.14 1.32 -1.76
CA TYR A 19 -7.12 2.14 -1.10
C TYR A 19 -7.37 2.32 0.40
N LEU A 20 -6.35 2.79 1.11
CA LEU A 20 -6.32 3.11 2.54
C LEU A 20 -6.48 4.64 2.71
N ALA A 21 -7.68 5.08 3.07
CA ALA A 21 -7.98 6.49 3.20
C ALA A 21 -7.26 7.12 4.40
N ASN A 22 -6.44 8.15 4.14
CA ASN A 22 -5.70 8.93 5.15
C ASN A 22 -4.58 8.18 5.89
N HIS A 23 -4.11 7.06 5.35
CA HIS A 23 -2.99 6.27 5.92
C HIS A 23 -1.73 6.40 5.06
N ASN A 24 -1.38 7.63 4.66
CA ASN A 24 -0.23 7.89 3.80
C ASN A 24 0.92 8.44 4.65
N GLN A 25 1.98 7.66 4.80
CA GLN A 25 3.24 8.09 5.44
C GLN A 25 4.05 8.95 4.49
N GLU A 26 4.04 8.59 3.20
CA GLU A 26 4.72 9.34 2.15
C GLU A 26 3.81 9.52 0.93
N THR A 27 4.00 10.62 0.22
CA THR A 27 3.29 10.93 -1.01
C THR A 27 4.27 11.54 -2.00
N SER A 28 4.38 10.91 -3.17
CA SER A 28 5.24 11.35 -4.26
C SER A 28 4.44 11.51 -5.55
N PHE A 29 4.81 12.51 -6.34
CA PHE A 29 4.12 12.89 -7.58
C PHE A 29 4.99 12.53 -8.77
N SER A 30 4.37 12.27 -9.93
CA SER A 30 5.09 11.93 -11.18
C SER A 30 6.04 10.74 -11.02
N THR A 31 5.68 9.78 -10.15
CA THR A 31 6.47 8.59 -9.86
C THR A 31 5.87 7.41 -10.61
N PRO A 32 6.58 6.75 -11.54
CA PRO A 32 6.10 5.52 -12.18
C PRO A 32 5.71 4.43 -11.17
N LEU A 33 4.81 3.52 -11.56
CA LEU A 33 4.33 2.45 -10.68
C LEU A 33 5.46 1.58 -10.10
N ASP A 34 6.41 1.17 -10.92
CA ASP A 34 7.52 0.30 -10.47
C ASP A 34 8.41 1.04 -9.47
N ASP A 35 8.70 2.32 -9.73
CA ASP A 35 9.43 3.19 -8.80
C ASP A 35 8.67 3.38 -7.48
N CYS A 36 7.33 3.37 -7.49
CA CYS A 36 6.51 3.44 -6.28
C CYS A 36 6.64 2.16 -5.42
N LYS A 37 6.65 0.98 -6.05
CA LYS A 37 6.87 -0.29 -5.34
C LYS A 37 8.29 -0.38 -4.80
N ASP A 38 9.27 0.03 -5.59
CA ASP A 38 10.67 0.04 -5.20
C ASP A 38 10.92 1.03 -4.05
N ALA A 39 10.29 2.19 -4.06
CA ALA A 39 10.32 3.14 -2.95
C ALA A 39 9.76 2.52 -1.66
N CYS A 40 8.65 1.77 -1.74
CA CYS A 40 8.12 1.03 -0.60
C CYS A 40 9.13 -0.01 -0.07
N LEU A 41 9.79 -0.76 -0.95
CA LEU A 41 10.80 -1.75 -0.54
C LEU A 41 12.06 -1.11 0.05
N ALA A 42 12.40 0.09 -0.39
CA ALA A 42 13.58 0.84 0.05
C ALA A 42 13.34 1.72 1.30
N ALA A 43 12.09 1.89 1.75
CA ALA A 43 11.77 2.70 2.92
C ALA A 43 12.45 2.16 4.19
N THR A 44 13.21 3.02 4.88
CA THR A 44 13.94 2.67 6.12
C THR A 44 13.46 3.41 7.35
N SER A 45 12.70 4.49 7.18
CA SER A 45 12.11 5.29 8.27
C SER A 45 10.91 4.61 8.92
N TYR A 46 10.25 3.71 8.18
CA TYR A 46 9.16 2.84 8.62
C TYR A 46 9.14 1.57 7.76
N THR A 47 8.43 0.54 8.22
CA THR A 47 8.20 -0.66 7.43
C THR A 47 7.05 -0.41 6.47
N CYS A 48 7.34 -0.02 5.23
CA CYS A 48 6.28 0.11 4.23
C CYS A 48 5.64 -1.25 3.94
N ARG A 49 4.31 -1.30 4.02
CA ARG A 49 3.47 -2.49 3.81
C ARG A 49 2.56 -2.35 2.60
N THR A 50 2.19 -1.13 2.23
CA THR A 50 1.30 -0.87 1.10
C THR A 50 1.84 0.28 0.25
N ALA A 51 1.84 0.08 -1.06
CA ALA A 51 2.03 1.13 -2.05
C ALA A 51 0.72 1.31 -2.82
N GLU A 52 0.23 2.53 -2.96
CA GLU A 52 -0.97 2.83 -3.72
C GLU A 52 -0.61 3.74 -4.88
N PHE A 53 -1.07 3.35 -6.06
CA PHE A 53 -0.77 4.06 -7.30
C PHE A 53 -2.04 4.56 -7.94
N ARG A 54 -2.12 5.86 -8.17
CA ARG A 54 -3.20 6.49 -8.93
C ARG A 54 -2.78 6.74 -10.37
N VAL A 55 -3.77 6.82 -11.25
CA VAL A 55 -3.58 7.08 -12.70
C VAL A 55 -2.90 8.42 -13.03
N ASP A 56 -2.84 9.37 -12.08
CA ASP A 56 -2.15 10.65 -12.21
C ASP A 56 -0.69 10.62 -11.73
N ASP A 57 -0.09 9.42 -11.68
CA ASP A 57 1.27 9.14 -11.21
C ASP A 57 1.52 9.55 -9.75
N TYR A 58 0.47 9.48 -8.91
CA TYR A 58 0.60 9.64 -7.46
C TYR A 58 0.94 8.30 -6.83
N CYS A 59 2.06 8.29 -6.13
CA CYS A 59 2.50 7.20 -5.27
C CYS A 59 2.20 7.55 -3.81
N LEU A 60 1.43 6.71 -3.13
CA LEU A 60 1.12 6.83 -1.72
C LEU A 60 1.67 5.61 -0.99
N LEU A 61 2.53 5.83 -0.01
CA LEU A 61 3.14 4.73 0.74
C LEU A 61 2.59 4.69 2.16
N SER A 62 2.37 3.47 2.66
CA SER A 62 1.80 3.23 3.98
C SER A 62 2.53 2.16 4.76
N ASP A 63 2.63 2.33 6.08
CA ASP A 63 3.02 1.27 7.03
C ASP A 63 1.86 0.35 7.43
N GLU A 64 0.66 0.61 6.90
CA GLU A 64 -0.57 -0.13 7.16
C GLU A 64 -0.97 -1.03 5.97
N THR A 65 -1.92 -1.93 6.21
CA THR A 65 -2.59 -2.81 5.24
C THR A 65 -4.09 -2.76 5.45
N ALA A 66 -4.88 -3.38 4.56
CA ALA A 66 -6.32 -3.53 4.75
C ALA A 66 -6.72 -4.27 6.04
N LEU A 67 -5.79 -5.04 6.65
CA LEU A 67 -6.03 -5.79 7.88
C LEU A 67 -5.73 -5.00 9.16
N THR A 68 -4.99 -3.90 9.06
CA THR A 68 -4.48 -3.16 10.21
C THR A 68 -5.17 -1.80 10.40
N VAL A 69 -5.70 -1.21 9.32
CA VAL A 69 -6.58 -0.03 9.37
C VAL A 69 -7.99 -0.37 9.88
N ASP A 70 -8.77 0.66 10.22
CA ASP A 70 -10.21 0.52 10.39
C ASP A 70 -10.87 0.10 9.05
N PRO A 71 -11.79 -0.88 9.04
CA PRO A 71 -12.49 -1.28 7.82
C PRO A 71 -13.15 -0.13 7.03
N ALA A 72 -13.57 0.94 7.70
CA ALA A 72 -14.13 2.14 7.07
C ALA A 72 -13.10 2.96 6.26
N ASP A 73 -11.82 2.77 6.53
CA ASP A 73 -10.72 3.42 5.81
C ASP A 73 -10.22 2.60 4.63
N TYR A 74 -10.51 1.29 4.58
CA TYR A 74 -10.24 0.47 3.39
C TYR A 74 -11.37 0.61 2.35
N ARG A 75 -11.25 1.65 1.52
CA ARG A 75 -12.33 2.14 0.65
C ARG A 75 -12.21 1.65 -0.79
N THR A 76 -13.36 1.65 -1.48
CA THR A 76 -13.41 1.47 -2.93
C THR A 76 -13.28 2.83 -3.59
N ALA A 77 -12.38 2.94 -4.56
CA ALA A 77 -12.27 4.11 -5.41
C ALA A 77 -13.42 4.20 -6.39
N THR A 78 -13.79 5.43 -6.69
CA THR A 78 -14.65 5.73 -7.84
C THR A 78 -13.82 5.60 -9.12
N SER A 79 -14.49 5.39 -10.25
CA SER A 79 -13.85 5.35 -11.57
C SER A 79 -13.03 6.60 -11.89
N SER A 80 -13.37 7.76 -11.29
CA SER A 80 -12.60 9.01 -11.44
C SER A 80 -11.30 9.07 -10.64
N THR A 81 -11.12 8.26 -9.58
CA THR A 81 -9.88 8.24 -8.80
C THR A 81 -8.86 7.25 -9.35
N ASN A 82 -9.35 6.15 -9.95
CA ASN A 82 -8.57 5.08 -10.57
C ASN A 82 -7.25 4.78 -9.83
N ILE A 83 -7.38 4.27 -8.60
CA ILE A 83 -6.26 3.91 -7.72
C ILE A 83 -6.20 2.39 -7.56
N THR A 84 -5.00 1.86 -7.44
CA THR A 84 -4.76 0.45 -7.11
C THR A 84 -3.86 0.36 -5.88
N SER A 85 -4.27 -0.46 -4.92
CA SER A 85 -3.47 -0.77 -3.73
C SER A 85 -2.65 -2.03 -3.99
N PHE A 86 -1.35 -1.97 -3.67
CA PHE A 86 -0.39 -3.06 -3.76
C PHE A 86 0.11 -3.34 -2.33
N GLN A 87 -0.34 -4.43 -1.73
CA GLN A 87 0.00 -4.78 -0.35
C GLN A 87 1.04 -5.90 -0.32
N ARG A 88 2.12 -5.72 0.45
CA ARG A 88 3.19 -6.70 0.56
C ARG A 88 2.68 -8.01 1.15
N THR A 89 3.10 -9.12 0.57
CA THR A 89 2.71 -10.45 1.07
C THR A 89 3.34 -10.73 2.42
N CYS A 90 2.54 -11.17 3.38
CA CYS A 90 3.06 -11.73 4.63
C CYS A 90 3.66 -13.11 4.38
N LEU A 91 4.89 -13.31 4.83
CA LEU A 91 5.63 -14.57 4.68
C LEU A 91 5.72 -15.37 5.98
N ASP A 92 5.16 -14.86 7.07
CA ASP A 92 5.06 -15.62 8.33
C ASP A 92 4.31 -16.91 8.03
N LYS A 93 4.99 -18.04 8.19
CA LYS A 93 4.39 -19.37 8.03
C LYS A 93 3.50 -19.62 9.24
N PHE A 94 2.22 -19.88 8.99
CA PHE A 94 1.29 -20.42 9.98
C PHE A 94 1.70 -21.85 10.40
#